data_AF-A0A920I3X0-F1
#
_entry.id   AF-A0A920I3X0-F1
#
_cell.length_a   1.000
_cell.length_b   1.000
_cell.length_c   1.000
_cell.angle_alpha   90.00
_cell.angle_beta   90.00
_cell.angle_gamma   90.00
#
_symmetry.space_group_name_H-M   'P 1'
#
loop_
_entity.id
_entity.type
_entity.pdbx_description
1 polymer ?
#
loop_
_entity_poly.entity_id
_entity_poly.type
_entity_poly.pdbx_seq_one_letter_code
_entity_poly.pdbx_strand_id
1 'polypeptide(L)'
;MLDPGLETRLSGFDAGDLGPHAAALMDEMRRAVRAGLPLSALLLAATLVDVVANEEAGPAGFVDGVDFAYAGNKAALGWLRGRRNEILHHEGPTDGLMGESVAADWHWRDAGKGITALLDYLEDLEGY
;
A
#
# COMPACT_ATOMS: atom_id res chain seq x y z
N MET A 1 -14.45 -7.92 -0.83
CA MET A 1 -14.50 -6.49 -0.41
C MET A 1 -13.49 -6.29 0.69
N LEU A 2 -13.04 -5.05 0.91
CA LEU A 2 -12.13 -4.75 2.00
C LEU A 2 -12.82 -4.96 3.36
N ASP A 3 -12.04 -5.29 4.39
CA ASP A 3 -12.56 -5.29 5.75
C ASP A 3 -13.04 -3.87 6.13
N PRO A 4 -14.26 -3.69 6.70
CA PRO A 4 -14.80 -2.37 7.01
C PRO A 4 -13.97 -1.57 8.02
N GLY A 5 -13.30 -2.25 8.96
CA GLY A 5 -12.41 -1.59 9.91
C GLY A 5 -11.18 -1.03 9.20
N LEU A 6 -10.60 -1.81 8.29
CA LEU A 6 -9.48 -1.37 7.46
C LEU A 6 -9.88 -0.25 6.48
N GLU A 7 -11.06 -0.31 5.90
CA GLU A 7 -11.58 0.78 5.03
C GLU A 7 -11.76 2.09 5.81
N THR A 8 -12.23 1.99 7.05
CA THR A 8 -12.36 3.15 7.96
C THR A 8 -10.98 3.72 8.29
N ARG A 9 -10.00 2.87 8.63
CA ARG A 9 -8.62 3.29 8.91
C ARG A 9 -7.99 4.00 7.70
N LEU A 10 -8.11 3.41 6.51
CA LEU A 10 -7.62 4.02 5.27
C LEU A 10 -8.27 5.38 4.97
N SER A 11 -9.59 5.47 5.17
CA SER A 11 -10.33 6.71 4.91
C SER A 11 -10.01 7.80 5.93
N GLY A 12 -9.67 7.41 7.16
CA GLY A 12 -9.35 8.32 8.27
C GLY A 12 -7.91 8.80 8.33
N PHE A 13 -6.98 8.17 7.60
CA PHE A 13 -5.58 8.60 7.54
C PHE A 13 -5.45 10.05 7.03
N ASP A 14 -4.70 10.91 7.71
CA ASP A 14 -4.52 12.30 7.24
C ASP A 14 -3.44 12.35 6.15
N ALA A 15 -3.86 12.59 4.90
CA ALA A 15 -2.92 12.70 3.79
C ALA A 15 -2.16 14.05 3.78
N GLY A 16 -2.50 14.98 4.68
CA GLY A 16 -1.81 16.27 4.83
C GLY A 16 -0.35 16.14 5.26
N ASP A 17 0.00 15.03 5.91
CA ASP A 17 1.37 14.73 6.36
C ASP A 17 2.24 14.08 5.27
N LEU A 18 1.62 13.71 4.15
CA LEU A 18 2.30 13.17 2.99
C LEU A 18 2.80 14.28 2.06
N GLY A 19 3.80 13.95 1.25
CA GLY A 19 4.16 14.76 0.09
C GLY A 19 3.04 14.83 -0.95
N PRO A 20 3.04 15.84 -1.84
CA PRO A 20 1.96 16.03 -2.81
C PRO A 20 1.79 14.84 -3.77
N HIS A 21 2.87 14.13 -4.11
CA HIS A 21 2.80 12.93 -4.95
C HIS A 21 2.18 11.77 -4.17
N ALA A 22 2.65 11.50 -2.95
CA ALA A 22 2.06 10.49 -2.08
C ALA A 22 0.58 10.78 -1.77
N ALA A 23 0.21 12.03 -1.48
CA ALA A 23 -1.18 12.42 -1.22
C ALA A 23 -2.10 12.14 -2.43
N ALA A 24 -1.66 12.48 -3.65
CA ALA A 24 -2.43 12.20 -4.86
C ALA A 24 -2.65 10.68 -5.07
N LEU A 25 -1.64 9.86 -4.80
CA LEU A 25 -1.73 8.40 -4.90
C LEU A 25 -2.61 7.80 -3.80
N MET A 26 -2.60 8.36 -2.58
CA MET A 26 -3.48 7.97 -1.49
C MET A 26 -4.96 8.16 -1.89
N ASP A 27 -5.27 9.28 -2.54
CA ASP A 27 -6.62 9.54 -3.06
C ASP A 27 -7.02 8.58 -4.18
N GLU A 28 -6.11 8.24 -5.09
CA GLU A 28 -6.36 7.19 -6.09
C GLU A 28 -6.60 5.82 -5.44
N MET A 29 -5.85 5.46 -4.40
CA MET A 29 -6.02 4.19 -3.71
C MET A 29 -7.38 4.12 -3.02
N ARG A 30 -7.81 5.20 -2.37
CA ARG A 30 -9.16 5.32 -1.79
C ARG A 30 -10.25 5.16 -2.85
N ARG A 31 -10.08 5.78 -4.02
CA ARG A 31 -10.99 5.60 -5.16
C ARG A 31 -11.02 4.16 -5.65
N ALA A 32 -9.86 3.51 -5.76
CA ALA A 32 -9.74 2.12 -6.20
C ALA A 32 -10.45 1.16 -5.24
N VAL A 33 -10.29 1.34 -3.92
CA VAL A 33 -11.00 0.55 -2.90
C VAL A 33 -12.51 0.73 -3.04
N ARG A 34 -13.01 1.98 -3.11
CA ARG A 34 -14.45 2.25 -3.28
C ARG A 34 -15.03 1.70 -4.57
N ALA A 35 -14.24 1.70 -5.66
CA ALA A 35 -14.63 1.16 -6.95
C ALA A 35 -14.53 -0.37 -7.03
N GLY A 36 -14.04 -1.03 -5.98
CA GLY A 36 -13.91 -2.47 -5.93
C GLY A 36 -12.76 -3.03 -6.77
N LEU A 37 -11.63 -2.30 -6.84
CA LEU A 37 -10.46 -2.63 -7.65
C LEU A 37 -9.27 -3.09 -6.78
N PRO A 38 -9.30 -4.31 -6.21
CA PRO A 38 -8.32 -4.76 -5.23
C PRO A 38 -6.88 -4.84 -5.76
N LEU A 39 -6.69 -5.27 -7.01
CA LEU A 39 -5.35 -5.31 -7.62
C LEU A 39 -4.76 -3.90 -7.76
N SER A 40 -5.55 -2.93 -8.22
CA SER A 40 -5.13 -1.53 -8.29
C SER A 40 -4.80 -0.97 -6.90
N ALA A 41 -5.61 -1.27 -5.90
CA ALA A 41 -5.36 -0.82 -4.52
C ALA A 41 -4.04 -1.39 -3.97
N LEU A 42 -3.74 -2.68 -4.22
CA LEU A 42 -2.48 -3.30 -3.82
C LEU A 42 -1.27 -2.66 -4.51
N LEU A 43 -1.37 -2.42 -5.82
CA LEU A 43 -0.29 -1.78 -6.57
C LEU A 43 -0.02 -0.37 -6.05
N LEU A 44 -1.07 0.41 -5.81
CA LEU A 44 -0.97 1.75 -5.24
C LEU A 44 -0.39 1.72 -3.82
N ALA A 45 -0.72 0.72 -3.00
CA ALA A 45 -0.11 0.56 -1.69
C ALA A 45 1.41 0.36 -1.78
N ALA A 46 1.87 -0.50 -2.68
CA ALA A 46 3.30 -0.70 -2.92
C ALA A 46 3.98 0.57 -3.46
N THR A 47 3.33 1.27 -4.39
CA THR A 47 3.85 2.53 -4.93
C THR A 47 3.93 3.63 -3.88
N LEU A 48 2.95 3.72 -2.97
CA LEU A 48 2.95 4.70 -1.88
C LEU A 48 4.14 4.51 -0.95
N VAL A 49 4.48 3.27 -0.58
CA VAL A 49 5.70 2.98 0.20
C VAL A 49 6.95 3.49 -0.53
N ASP A 50 7.07 3.18 -1.83
CA ASP A 50 8.22 3.60 -2.64
C ASP A 50 8.27 5.15 -2.80
N VAL A 51 7.14 5.83 -2.91
CA VAL A 51 7.08 7.29 -3.06
C VAL A 51 7.40 7.98 -1.74
N VAL A 52 6.75 7.59 -0.64
CA VAL A 52 7.00 8.18 0.68
C VAL A 52 8.47 7.99 1.10
N ALA A 53 9.10 6.89 0.69
CA ALA A 53 10.52 6.64 0.88
C ALA A 53 11.47 7.65 0.23
N ASN A 54 11.06 8.25 -0.89
CA ASN A 54 11.96 8.97 -1.79
C ASN A 54 11.47 10.40 -2.10
N GLU A 55 10.25 10.75 -1.70
CA GLU A 55 9.68 12.05 -1.97
C GLU A 55 10.28 13.09 -1.03
N GLU A 56 11.04 14.03 -1.59
CA GLU A 56 11.75 15.07 -0.84
C GLU A 56 10.82 16.19 -0.30
N ALA A 57 9.58 16.26 -0.76
CA ALA A 57 8.64 17.34 -0.45
C ALA A 57 7.45 16.81 0.36
N GLY A 58 7.27 17.29 1.60
CA GLY A 58 6.15 17.01 2.51
C GLY A 58 6.47 17.52 3.93
N PRO A 59 5.55 17.54 4.91
CA PRO A 59 5.90 17.73 6.34
C PRO A 59 6.93 16.70 6.82
N ALA A 60 6.93 15.52 6.19
CA ALA A 60 7.95 14.48 6.25
C ALA A 60 9.26 14.79 5.50
N GLY A 61 9.48 16.01 5.00
CA GLY A 61 10.74 16.46 4.36
C GLY A 61 11.97 16.46 5.30
N PHE A 62 11.82 15.85 6.47
CA PHE A 62 12.81 15.65 7.52
C PHE A 62 12.73 14.26 8.18
N VAL A 63 12.05 13.26 7.58
CA VAL A 63 12.26 11.86 8.00
C VAL A 63 13.69 11.51 7.60
N ASP A 64 14.59 11.37 8.59
CA ASP A 64 15.98 10.98 8.32
C ASP A 64 15.98 9.58 7.68
N GLY A 65 16.96 9.28 6.84
CA GLY A 65 17.08 7.96 6.19
C GLY A 65 17.18 6.79 7.18
N VAL A 66 17.48 7.08 8.44
CA VAL A 66 17.44 6.15 9.57
C VAL A 66 16.01 5.78 9.93
N ASP A 67 15.11 6.74 10.14
CA ASP A 67 13.71 6.48 10.54
C ASP A 67 12.99 5.66 9.46
N PHE A 68 13.25 5.97 8.19
CA PHE A 68 12.77 5.18 7.07
C PHE A 68 13.28 3.72 7.09
N ALA A 69 14.55 3.48 7.47
CA ALA A 69 15.13 2.13 7.49
C ALA A 69 14.58 1.22 8.59
N TYR A 70 13.89 1.81 9.58
CA TYR A 70 13.28 1.12 10.71
C TYR A 70 11.75 1.12 10.69
N ALA A 71 11.10 2.00 9.92
CA ALA A 71 9.65 2.07 9.81
C ALA A 71 9.05 0.84 9.10
N GLY A 72 7.95 0.34 9.66
CA GLY A 72 7.18 -0.75 9.13
C GLY A 72 7.78 -2.13 9.37
N ASN A 73 6.93 -3.15 9.25
CA ASN A 73 7.36 -4.53 9.33
C ASN A 73 8.07 -4.95 8.03
N LYS A 74 9.40 -5.15 8.09
CA LYS A 74 10.24 -5.55 6.93
C LYS A 74 9.71 -6.78 6.19
N ALA A 75 9.14 -7.76 6.90
CA ALA A 75 8.56 -8.94 6.25
C ALA A 75 7.27 -8.60 5.48
N ALA A 76 6.46 -7.69 6.01
CA ALA A 76 5.24 -7.23 5.35
C ALA A 76 5.55 -6.39 4.10
N LEU A 77 6.50 -5.44 4.21
CA LEU A 77 6.95 -4.62 3.09
C LEU A 77 7.66 -5.46 2.01
N GLY A 78 8.48 -6.44 2.42
CA GLY A 78 9.10 -7.40 1.51
C GLY A 78 8.07 -8.25 0.76
N TRP A 79 7.04 -8.75 1.46
CA TRP A 79 5.93 -9.45 0.83
C TRP A 79 5.17 -8.55 -0.15
N LEU A 80 4.84 -7.31 0.23
CA LEU A 80 4.10 -6.37 -0.62
C LEU A 80 4.87 -6.08 -1.93
N ARG A 81 6.19 -5.84 -1.82
CA ARG A 81 7.05 -5.66 -2.99
C ARG A 81 7.07 -6.90 -3.88
N GLY A 82 7.22 -8.09 -3.30
CA GLY A 82 7.19 -9.36 -4.04
C GLY A 82 5.86 -9.57 -4.77
N ARG A 83 4.74 -9.36 -4.07
CA ARG A 83 3.40 -9.53 -4.64
C ARG A 83 3.12 -8.55 -5.77
N ARG A 84 3.52 -7.28 -5.62
CA ARG A 84 3.47 -6.29 -6.71
C ARG A 84 4.26 -6.75 -7.93
N ASN A 85 5.45 -7.34 -7.71
CA ASN A 85 6.27 -7.83 -8.82
C ASN A 85 5.58 -9.00 -9.55
N GLU A 86 5.01 -9.96 -8.83
CA GLU A 86 4.26 -11.07 -9.45
C GLU A 86 3.09 -10.57 -10.32
N ILE A 87 2.41 -9.50 -9.91
CA ILE A 87 1.28 -8.91 -10.64
C ILE A 87 1.76 -8.14 -11.89
N LEU A 88 2.85 -7.38 -11.79
CA LEU A 88 3.31 -6.49 -12.89
C LEU A 88 4.29 -7.16 -13.85
N HIS A 89 5.06 -8.14 -13.37
CA HIS A 89 6.13 -8.79 -14.10
C HIS A 89 5.77 -10.27 -14.28
N HIS A 90 5.23 -10.59 -15.45
CA HIS A 90 4.87 -11.96 -15.79
C HIS A 90 6.14 -12.82 -15.99
N GLU A 91 6.54 -13.52 -14.93
CA GLU A 91 7.68 -14.46 -14.92
C GLU A 91 7.22 -15.93 -14.84
N GLY A 92 5.91 -16.17 -14.73
CA GLY A 92 5.31 -17.50 -14.64
C GLY A 92 3.85 -17.43 -14.17
N PRO A 93 3.23 -18.58 -13.87
CA PRO A 93 1.92 -18.62 -13.23
C PRO A 93 1.92 -17.88 -11.89
N THR A 94 0.85 -17.13 -11.63
CA THR A 94 0.68 -16.34 -10.41
C THR A 94 -0.67 -16.62 -9.78
N ASP A 95 -0.68 -17.07 -8.54
CA ASP A 95 -1.92 -17.42 -7.82
C ASP A 95 -2.94 -16.27 -7.85
N GLY A 96 -4.16 -16.60 -8.28
CA GLY A 96 -5.26 -15.66 -8.42
C GLY A 96 -5.26 -14.89 -9.74
N LEU A 97 -4.30 -15.11 -10.63
CA LEU A 97 -4.26 -14.51 -11.96
C LEU A 97 -4.37 -15.56 -13.07
N MET A 98 -4.70 -16.82 -12.73
CA MET A 98 -4.74 -17.95 -13.67
C MET A 98 -6.16 -18.46 -13.96
N GLY A 99 -7.19 -17.72 -13.54
CA GLY A 99 -8.60 -18.05 -13.80
C GLY A 99 -9.27 -18.87 -12.70
N GLU A 100 -8.71 -18.87 -11.48
CA GLU A 100 -9.27 -19.53 -10.32
C GLU A 100 -10.64 -18.93 -9.96
N SER A 101 -11.62 -19.79 -9.65
CA SER A 101 -12.99 -19.35 -9.34
C SER A 101 -13.11 -18.50 -8.08
N VAL A 102 -12.09 -18.52 -7.22
CA VAL A 102 -12.01 -17.78 -5.95
C VAL A 102 -11.01 -16.61 -6.00
N ALA A 103 -10.46 -16.29 -7.19
CA ALA A 103 -9.43 -15.28 -7.36
C ALA A 103 -9.82 -13.91 -6.77
N ALA A 104 -11.08 -13.51 -6.95
CA ALA A 104 -11.58 -12.23 -6.41
C ALA A 104 -11.42 -12.13 -4.88
N ASP A 105 -11.65 -13.22 -4.13
CA ASP A 105 -11.47 -13.23 -2.68
C ASP A 105 -9.99 -13.14 -2.31
N TRP A 106 -9.12 -13.77 -3.09
CA TRP A 106 -7.67 -13.70 -2.88
C TRP A 106 -7.15 -12.29 -3.14
N HIS A 107 -7.61 -11.63 -4.20
CA HIS A 107 -7.24 -10.25 -4.48
C HIS A 107 -7.62 -9.31 -3.34
N TRP A 108 -8.80 -9.49 -2.74
CA TRP A 108 -9.20 -8.68 -1.58
C TRP A 108 -8.39 -8.97 -0.33
N ARG A 109 -8.02 -10.23 -0.08
CA ARG A 109 -7.11 -10.58 1.03
C ARG A 109 -5.74 -9.97 0.83
N ASP A 110 -5.20 -10.06 -0.38
CA ASP A 110 -3.91 -9.47 -0.73
C ASP A 110 -3.96 -7.94 -0.60
N ALA A 111 -5.01 -7.30 -1.15
CA ALA A 111 -5.21 -5.86 -1.04
C ALA A 111 -5.31 -5.42 0.43
N GLY A 112 -6.06 -6.15 1.25
CA GLY A 112 -6.13 -5.89 2.69
C GLY A 112 -4.76 -5.97 3.36
N LYS A 113 -4.00 -7.04 3.10
CA LYS A 113 -2.65 -7.20 3.64
C LYS A 113 -1.70 -6.09 3.19
N GLY A 114 -1.78 -5.68 1.92
CA GLY A 114 -0.97 -4.59 1.36
C GLY A 114 -1.32 -3.22 1.96
N ILE A 115 -2.61 -2.90 2.10
CA ILE A 115 -3.08 -1.66 2.73
C ILE A 115 -2.67 -1.62 4.21
N THR A 116 -2.82 -2.73 4.94
CA THR A 116 -2.33 -2.81 6.33
C THR A 116 -0.82 -2.54 6.40
N ALA A 117 -0.02 -3.19 5.54
CA ALA A 117 1.43 -2.99 5.54
C ALA A 117 1.83 -1.54 5.25
N LEU A 118 1.12 -0.87 4.34
CA LEU A 118 1.32 0.57 4.08
C LEU A 118 0.94 1.41 5.30
N LEU A 119 -0.26 1.23 5.86
CA LEU A 119 -0.74 2.08 6.96
C LEU A 119 0.11 1.89 8.22
N ASP A 120 0.52 0.66 8.54
CA ASP A 120 1.46 0.39 9.63
C ASP A 120 2.80 1.11 9.38
N TYR A 121 3.28 1.10 8.14
CA TYR A 121 4.50 1.81 7.76
C TYR A 121 4.36 3.34 7.90
N LEU A 122 3.23 3.93 7.50
CA LEU A 122 2.98 5.37 7.63
C LEU A 122 2.82 5.79 9.10
N GLU A 123 2.11 5.01 9.89
CA GLU A 123 1.94 5.26 11.34
C GLU A 123 3.27 5.16 12.10
N ASP A 124 4.15 4.21 11.71
CA ASP A 124 5.49 4.13 12.27
C ASP A 124 6.30 5.41 11.97
N LEU A 125 6.14 6.02 10.79
CA LEU A 125 6.82 7.28 10.47
C LEU A 125 6.30 8.49 11.25
N GLU A 126 4.99 8.54 11.55
CA GLU A 126 4.39 9.60 12.36
C GLU A 126 4.76 9.51 13.84
N GLY A 127 5.11 8.29 14.31
CA GLY A 127 5.41 7.97 15.70
C GLY A 127 6.86 8.18 16.14
N TYR A 128 7.76 8.61 15.24
CA TYR A 128 9.16 8.96 15.54
C TYR A 128 9.37 10.47 15.72
#